data_AF-A0A855IQN7-F1
#
_entry.id   AF-A0A855IQN7-F1
#
_cell.length_a   1.000
_cell.length_b   1.000
_cell.length_c   1.000
_cell.angle_alpha   90.00
_cell.angle_beta   90.00
_cell.angle_gamma   90.00
#
_symmetry.space_group_name_H-M   'P 1'
#
loop_
_entity.id
_entity.type
_entity.pdbx_description
1 polymer ?
#
loop_
_entity_poly.entity_id
_entity_poly.type
_entity_poly.pdbx_seq_one_letter_code
_entity_poly.pdbx_strand_id
1 'polypeptide(L)'
;MKTMIKTIALATAVLSMNTFANTAIESLSIETIKQELTPVQIEQVLKQWKANQLESLETKAQAISDRAPIEARRELVKQQINHEYKQTLNAFGL
;
A
#
# COMPACT_ATOMS: atom_id res chain seq x y z
N MET A 1 -23.23 -9.01 3.65
CA MET A 1 -22.26 -8.70 2.58
C MET A 1 -22.05 -7.20 2.31
N LYS A 2 -22.93 -6.27 2.72
CA LYS A 2 -22.73 -4.82 2.49
C LYS A 2 -21.72 -4.13 3.43
N THR A 3 -21.44 -4.71 4.60
CA THR A 3 -20.59 -4.08 5.63
C THR A 3 -19.10 -4.30 5.40
N MET A 4 -18.68 -5.50 4.99
CA MET A 4 -17.25 -5.81 4.76
C MET A 4 -16.63 -4.96 3.63
N ILE A 5 -17.41 -4.62 2.59
CA ILE A 5 -16.94 -3.82 1.46
C ILE A 5 -16.59 -2.38 1.92
N LYS A 6 -17.30 -1.83 2.91
CA LYS A 6 -17.02 -0.49 3.42
C LYS A 6 -15.70 -0.42 4.20
N THR A 7 -15.36 -1.45 4.95
CA THR A 7 -14.12 -1.51 5.75
C THR A 7 -12.88 -1.61 4.86
N ILE A 8 -12.96 -2.37 3.75
CA ILE A 8 -11.85 -2.53 2.80
C ILE A 8 -11.52 -1.20 2.11
N ALA A 9 -12.53 -0.40 1.75
CA ALA A 9 -12.35 0.89 1.11
C ALA A 9 -11.66 1.93 2.02
N LEU A 10 -11.95 1.90 3.32
CA LEU A 10 -11.30 2.76 4.31
C LEU A 10 -9.82 2.43 4.48
N ALA A 11 -9.46 1.14 4.49
CA ALA A 11 -8.06 0.71 4.58
C ALA A 11 -7.23 1.19 3.38
N THR A 12 -7.80 1.21 2.17
CA THR A 12 -7.09 1.70 0.97
C THR A 12 -6.88 3.21 0.95
N ALA A 13 -7.73 4.00 1.62
CA ALA A 13 -7.64 5.46 1.64
C ALA A 13 -6.55 5.98 2.59
N VAL A 14 -6.20 5.23 3.63
CA VAL A 14 -5.13 5.60 4.58
C VAL A 14 -3.74 5.34 3.98
N LEU A 15 -3.63 4.35 3.09
CA LEU A 15 -2.34 3.96 2.48
C LEU A 15 -1.84 4.90 1.38
N SER A 16 -2.66 5.84 0.91
CA SER A 16 -2.31 6.78 -0.17
C SER A 16 -1.89 8.16 0.32
N MET A 17 -1.81 8.38 1.64
CA MET A 17 -1.34 9.64 2.20
C MET A 17 0.19 9.69 2.19
N ASN A 18 0.73 10.27 1.12
CA ASN A 18 2.14 10.63 1.04
C ASN A 18 2.50 11.66 2.14
N THR A 19 3.46 11.26 2.98
CA THR A 19 4.67 12.01 3.32
C THR A 19 4.62 13.13 4.39
N PHE A 20 5.35 12.85 5.49
CA PHE A 20 6.14 13.77 6.36
C PHE A 20 5.51 14.49 7.59
N ALA A 21 4.26 14.23 8.00
CA ALA A 21 3.70 14.84 9.23
C ALA A 21 3.10 13.86 10.26
N ASN A 22 3.31 12.55 10.11
CA ASN A 22 2.20 11.62 10.35
C ASN A 22 2.44 10.52 11.41
N THR A 23 3.56 10.49 12.13
CA THR A 23 3.95 9.32 12.96
C THR A 23 2.97 8.98 14.09
N ALA A 24 2.41 9.98 14.80
CA ALA A 24 1.42 9.73 15.85
C ALA A 24 0.05 9.30 15.28
N ILE A 25 -0.40 9.92 14.18
CA ILE A 25 -1.68 9.60 13.53
C ILE A 25 -1.60 8.24 12.83
N GLU A 26 -0.46 7.91 12.21
CA GLU A 26 -0.18 6.59 11.62
C GLU A 26 -0.12 5.52 12.69
N SER A 27 0.55 5.75 13.82
CA SER A 27 0.58 4.81 14.95
C SER A 27 -0.82 4.52 15.49
N LEU A 28 -1.64 5.55 15.70
CA LEU A 28 -3.03 5.40 16.15
C LEU A 28 -3.88 4.66 15.10
N SER A 29 -3.66 4.92 13.81
CA SER A 29 -4.36 4.23 12.73
C SER A 29 -3.97 2.74 12.66
N ILE A 30 -2.68 2.43 12.87
CA ILE A 30 -2.17 1.06 12.91
C ILE A 30 -2.75 0.29 14.10
N GLU A 31 -2.75 0.88 15.30
CA GLU A 31 -3.34 0.25 16.49
C GLU A 31 -4.84 -0.01 16.30
N THR A 32 -5.58 0.95 15.75
CA THR A 32 -7.01 0.78 15.44
C THR A 32 -7.23 -0.36 14.45
N ILE A 33 -6.44 -0.42 13.37
CA ILE A 33 -6.53 -1.51 12.39
C ILE A 33 -6.18 -2.87 13.02
N LYS A 34 -5.19 -2.93 13.92
CA LYS A 34 -4.85 -4.16 14.67
C LYS A 34 -5.96 -4.62 15.62
N GLN A 35 -6.79 -3.70 16.12
CA GLN A 35 -7.96 -4.05 16.95
C GLN A 35 -9.11 -4.62 16.10
N GLU A 36 -9.28 -4.13 14.87
CA GLU A 36 -10.37 -4.51 13.98
C GLU A 36 -10.05 -5.72 13.08
N LEU A 37 -8.78 -5.93 12.74
CA LEU A 37 -8.33 -6.96 11.81
C LEU A 37 -7.29 -7.89 12.43
N THR A 38 -7.42 -9.17 12.13
CA THR A 38 -6.38 -10.15 12.50
C THR A 38 -5.13 -9.98 11.63
N PRO A 39 -3.94 -10.39 12.12
CA PRO A 39 -2.70 -10.35 11.34
C PRO A 39 -2.83 -10.98 9.94
N VAL A 40 -3.52 -12.12 9.84
CA VAL A 40 -3.78 -12.82 8.57
C VAL A 40 -4.63 -11.97 7.62
N GLN A 41 -5.66 -11.28 8.12
CA GLN A 41 -6.49 -10.39 7.31
C GLN A 41 -5.71 -9.16 6.85
N ILE A 42 -4.85 -8.59 7.71
CA ILE A 42 -3.98 -7.47 7.34
C ILE A 42 -3.02 -7.90 6.21
N GLU A 43 -2.36 -9.06 6.35
CA GLU A 43 -1.51 -9.60 5.29
C GLU A 43 -2.27 -9.79 3.97
N GLN A 44 -3.49 -10.32 4.03
CA GLN A 44 -4.29 -10.58 2.84
C GLN A 44 -4.68 -9.27 2.15
N VAL A 45 -5.07 -8.25 2.91
CA VAL A 45 -5.37 -6.91 2.37
C VAL A 45 -4.11 -6.29 1.76
N LEU A 46 -2.95 -6.38 2.41
CA LEU A 46 -1.70 -5.85 1.88
C LEU A 46 -1.24 -6.59 0.61
N LYS A 47 -1.43 -7.92 0.56
CA LYS A 47 -1.16 -8.73 -0.65
C LYS A 47 -2.07 -8.32 -1.79
N GLN A 48 -3.35 -8.10 -1.54
CA GLN A 48 -4.30 -7.62 -2.54
C GLN A 48 -3.95 -6.22 -3.02
N TRP A 49 -3.62 -5.30 -2.10
CA TRP A 49 -3.18 -3.96 -2.45
C TRP A 49 -1.95 -4.01 -3.35
N LYS A 50 -0.94 -4.82 -3.00
CA LYS A 50 0.28 -5.00 -3.81
C LYS A 50 -0.06 -5.52 -5.21
N ALA A 51 -0.94 -6.52 -5.31
CA ALA A 51 -1.39 -7.05 -6.60
C ALA A 51 -2.05 -5.96 -7.46
N ASN A 52 -2.97 -5.18 -6.89
CA ASN A 52 -3.65 -4.09 -7.60
C ASN A 52 -2.66 -2.99 -8.06
N GLN A 53 -1.64 -2.67 -7.25
CA GLN A 53 -0.60 -1.72 -7.66
C GLN A 53 0.23 -2.26 -8.84
N LEU A 54 0.52 -3.56 -8.85
CA LEU A 54 1.25 -4.23 -9.93
C LEU A 54 0.42 -4.35 -11.21
N GLU A 55 -0.90 -4.50 -11.13
CA GLU A 55 -1.79 -4.43 -12.31
C GLU A 55 -1.71 -3.05 -12.98
N SER A 56 -1.51 -1.99 -12.20
CA SER A 56 -1.34 -0.62 -12.69
C SER A 56 0.10 -0.26 -13.05
N LEU A 57 1.02 -1.24 -13.08
CA LEU A 57 2.46 -1.02 -13.27
C LEU A 57 2.77 -0.25 -14.55
N GLU A 58 2.17 -0.64 -15.68
CA GLU A 58 2.43 -0.04 -16.98
C GLU A 58 2.05 1.44 -17.00
N THR A 59 0.85 1.76 -16.53
CA THR A 59 0.36 3.14 -16.44
C THR A 59 1.27 3.99 -15.53
N LYS A 60 1.67 3.45 -14.38
CA LYS A 60 2.59 4.14 -13.44
C LYS A 60 3.98 4.33 -14.04
N ALA A 61 4.52 3.35 -14.77
CA ALA A 61 5.82 3.44 -15.42
C ALA A 61 5.79 4.47 -16.56
N GLN A 62 4.70 4.55 -17.32
CA GLN A 62 4.52 5.56 -18.37
C GLN A 62 4.41 6.99 -17.81
N ALA A 63 3.89 7.15 -16.59
CA ALA A 63 3.82 8.45 -15.90
C ALA A 63 5.20 8.95 -15.41
N ILE A 64 6.21 8.07 -15.32
CA ILE A 64 7.59 8.47 -14.99
C ILE A 64 8.26 9.05 -16.25
N SER A 65 9.01 10.14 -16.06
CA SER A 65 9.74 10.85 -17.13
C SER A 65 10.43 9.90 -18.12
N ASP A 66 10.23 10.21 -19.39
CA ASP A 66 10.77 9.56 -20.58
C ASP A 66 12.31 9.51 -20.69
N ARG A 67 13.02 10.22 -19.80
CA ARG A 67 14.49 10.22 -19.73
C ARG A 67 15.09 8.86 -19.43
N ALA A 68 14.33 7.94 -18.83
CA ALA A 68 14.75 6.57 -18.57
C ALA A 68 14.09 5.57 -19.54
N PRO A 69 14.76 4.47 -19.92
CA PRO A 69 14.14 3.37 -20.64
C PRO A 69 12.88 2.87 -19.91
N ILE A 70 11.87 2.40 -20.65
CA ILE A 70 10.59 1.99 -20.06
C ILE A 70 10.77 0.79 -19.10
N GLU A 71 11.74 -0.07 -19.37
CA GLU A 71 12.14 -1.18 -18.49
C GLU A 71 12.65 -0.68 -17.14
N ALA A 72 13.53 0.32 -17.15
CA ALA A 72 14.07 0.91 -15.92
C ALA A 72 12.95 1.57 -15.10
N ARG A 73 12.00 2.24 -15.76
CA ARG A 73 10.83 2.85 -15.10
C ARG A 73 9.92 1.81 -14.45
N ARG A 74 9.65 0.69 -15.13
CA ARG A 74 8.89 -0.43 -14.56
C ARG A 74 9.58 -0.99 -13.31
N GLU A 75 10.90 -1.18 -13.36
CA GLU A 75 11.65 -1.68 -12.20
C GLU A 75 11.61 -0.70 -11.03
N LEU A 76 11.73 0.62 -11.28
CA LEU A 76 11.56 1.63 -10.23
C LEU A 76 10.18 1.55 -9.56
N VAL A 77 9.11 1.43 -10.34
CA VAL A 77 7.75 1.29 -9.79
C VAL A 77 7.62 -0.01 -8.98
N LYS A 78 8.14 -1.14 -9.47
CA LYS A 78 8.14 -2.40 -8.71
C LYS A 78 8.91 -2.28 -7.40
N GLN A 79 10.07 -1.64 -7.41
CA GLN A 79 10.88 -1.42 -6.21
C GLN A 79 10.12 -0.56 -5.21
N GLN A 80 9.48 0.52 -5.66
CA GLN A 80 8.66 1.39 -4.81
C GLN A 80 7.50 0.62 -4.16
N ILE A 81 6.71 -0.11 -4.94
CA ILE A 81 5.58 -0.91 -4.43
C ILE A 81 6.08 -1.95 -3.42
N ASN A 82 7.21 -2.61 -3.70
CA ASN A 82 7.79 -3.59 -2.77
C ASN A 82 8.30 -2.95 -1.49
N HIS A 83 8.88 -1.75 -1.58
CA HIS A 83 9.37 -1.01 -0.43
C HIS A 83 8.21 -0.63 0.49
N GLU A 84 7.17 -0.01 -0.07
CA GLU A 84 5.94 0.34 0.65
C GLU A 84 5.30 -0.89 1.29
N TYR A 85 5.13 -1.98 0.55
CA TYR A 85 4.59 -3.23 1.08
C TYR A 85 5.35 -3.72 2.32
N LYS A 86 6.68 -3.73 2.26
CA LYS A 86 7.54 -4.17 3.37
C LYS A 86 7.50 -3.20 4.55
N GLN A 87 7.51 -1.90 4.29
CA GLN A 87 7.39 -0.90 5.34
C GLN A 87 6.07 -1.01 6.08
N THR A 88 4.97 -1.22 5.35
CA THR A 88 3.65 -1.40 5.96
C THR A 88 3.57 -2.69 6.76
N LEU A 89 4.10 -3.82 6.25
CA LEU A 89 4.22 -5.05 7.04
C LEU A 89 4.96 -4.82 8.36
N ASN A 90 6.15 -4.21 8.30
CA ASN A 90 6.93 -3.88 9.49
C ASN A 90 6.17 -2.97 10.46
N ALA A 91 5.43 -1.98 9.96
CA ALA A 91 4.62 -1.08 10.78
C ALA A 91 3.48 -1.85 11.50
N PHE A 92 2.91 -2.87 10.86
CA PHE A 92 1.97 -3.80 11.48
C PHE A 92 2.64 -4.88 12.34
N GLY A 93 3.98 -4.96 12.38
CA GLY A 93 4.72 -5.98 13.13
C GLY A 93 4.63 -7.38 12.50
N LEU A 94 4.55 -7.43 11.17
CA LEU A 94 4.45 -8.62 10.33
C LEU A 94 5.73 -8.84 9.50
#